data_AF-A0A1Q7UP05-F1
#
_entry.id   AF-A0A1Q7UP05-F1
#
_cell.length_a   1.000
_cell.length_b   1.000
_cell.length_c   1.000
_cell.angle_alpha   90.00
_cell.angle_beta   90.00
_cell.angle_gamma   90.00
#
_symmetry.space_group_name_H-M   'P 1'
#
loop_
_entity.id
_entity.type
_entity.pdbx_description
1 polymer ?
#
loop_
_entity_poly.entity_id
_entity_poly.type
_entity_poly.pdbx_seq_one_letter_code
_entity_poly.pdbx_strand_id
1 'polypeptide(L)'
;MGWGRYFEYPWQLLADAFSHPRSPDPIDWNFWLLNVIVILVFLGFTIWSFRRLPIIYALYTFVMVLMPLSTSSINSISRYYLVIFPAFILLALWSDRDKKPARHFLVLNLFAALQAVLMIFFVLGLPLIA
;
A
#
# COMPACT_ATOMS: atom_id res chain seq x y z
N MET A 1 8.50 -17.13 22.32
CA MET A 1 9.05 -16.39 21.17
C MET A 1 8.20 -16.74 19.97
N GLY A 2 7.26 -15.84 19.61
CA GLY A 2 6.07 -16.17 18.81
C GLY A 2 6.15 -15.68 17.36
N TRP A 3 5.60 -16.49 16.45
CA TRP A 3 5.32 -16.16 15.04
C TRP A 3 6.51 -15.82 14.12
N GLY A 4 7.75 -16.03 14.55
CA GLY A 4 8.94 -15.84 13.70
C GLY A 4 9.17 -14.38 13.26
N ARG A 5 8.51 -13.41 13.90
CA ARG A 5 8.66 -11.98 13.61
C ARG A 5 9.68 -11.36 14.55
N TYR A 6 10.73 -10.79 13.98
CA TYR A 6 11.70 -9.98 14.68
C TYR A 6 11.68 -8.56 14.10
N PHE A 7 12.11 -7.59 14.90
CA PHE A 7 12.27 -6.22 14.46
C PHE A 7 13.41 -6.16 13.45
N GLU A 8 13.11 -5.64 12.26
CA GLU A 8 14.10 -5.38 11.22
C GLU A 8 14.10 -3.89 10.89
N TYR A 9 15.23 -3.41 10.36
CA TYR A 9 15.28 -2.03 9.90
C TYR A 9 14.38 -1.86 8.67
N PRO A 10 13.58 -0.79 8.59
CA PRO A 10 12.57 -0.62 7.54
C PRO A 10 13.14 -0.58 6.11
N TRP A 11 14.44 -0.25 5.98
CA TRP A 11 15.14 -0.23 4.70
C TRP A 11 15.70 -1.59 4.29
N GLN A 12 15.92 -2.51 5.24
CA GLN A 12 16.38 -3.87 4.94
C GLN A 12 15.32 -4.63 4.15
N LEU A 13 14.04 -4.53 4.53
CA LEU A 13 12.96 -5.15 3.77
C LEU A 13 12.84 -4.65 2.34
N LEU A 14 13.07 -3.36 2.12
CA LEU A 14 13.05 -2.79 0.77
C LEU A 14 14.23 -3.31 -0.04
N ALA A 15 15.44 -3.35 0.54
CA ALA A 15 16.61 -3.92 -0.11
C ALA A 15 16.43 -5.42 -0.43
N ASP A 16 15.83 -6.17 0.49
CA ASP A 16 15.52 -7.60 0.31
C ASP A 16 14.45 -7.82 -0.77
N ALA A 17 13.43 -6.96 -0.82
CA ALA A 17 12.43 -7.00 -1.89
C ALA A 17 13.07 -6.82 -3.27
N PHE A 18 13.94 -5.82 -3.43
CA PHE A 18 14.58 -5.56 -4.73
C PHE A 18 15.64 -6.60 -5.10
N SER A 19 16.33 -7.20 -4.13
CA SER A 19 17.38 -8.20 -4.38
C SER A 19 16.82 -9.61 -4.61
N HIS A 20 15.70 -9.95 -3.98
CA HIS A 20 15.04 -11.25 -4.11
C HIS A 20 13.60 -11.09 -4.60
N PRO A 21 13.40 -10.70 -5.87
CA PRO A 21 12.06 -10.61 -6.44
C PRO A 21 11.41 -12.00 -6.39
N ARG A 22 10.30 -12.11 -5.64
CA ARG A 22 9.50 -13.34 -5.67
C ARG A 22 8.78 -13.44 -6.99
N SER A 23 8.93 -14.58 -7.65
CA SER A 23 8.09 -14.89 -8.81
C SER A 23 6.62 -15.00 -8.36
N PRO A 24 5.67 -14.52 -9.17
CA PRO A 24 4.25 -14.71 -8.88
C PRO A 24 3.94 -16.21 -8.79
N ASP A 25 3.60 -16.69 -7.59
CA ASP A 25 3.15 -18.06 -7.38
C ASP A 25 1.61 -18.07 -7.40
N PRO A 26 0.96 -18.84 -8.28
CA PRO A 26 -0.51 -18.94 -8.34
C PRO A 26 -1.16 -19.40 -7.02
N ILE A 27 -0.40 -20.07 -6.15
CA ILE A 27 -0.86 -20.59 -4.86
C ILE A 27 -0.64 -19.61 -3.71
N ASP A 28 0.33 -18.70 -3.83
CA ASP A 28 0.60 -17.68 -2.82
C ASP A 28 -0.34 -16.49 -3.09
N TRP A 29 -1.34 -16.29 -2.21
CA TRP A 29 -2.30 -15.16 -2.25
C TRP A 29 -1.65 -13.83 -1.85
N ASN A 30 -0.40 -13.65 -2.27
CA ASN A 30 0.44 -12.53 -2.00
C ASN A 30 0.76 -11.81 -3.30
N PHE A 31 0.07 -10.70 -3.53
CA PHE A 31 0.39 -9.81 -4.64
C PHE A 31 1.68 -9.03 -4.33
N TRP A 32 2.84 -9.68 -4.41
CA TRP A 32 4.13 -9.11 -4.05
C TRP A 32 4.38 -7.79 -4.79
N LEU A 33 4.16 -7.78 -6.11
CA LEU A 33 4.34 -6.58 -6.94
C LEU A 33 3.39 -5.44 -6.50
N LEU A 34 2.13 -5.75 -6.20
CA LEU A 34 1.17 -4.77 -5.68
C LEU A 34 1.64 -4.20 -4.34
N ASN A 35 2.13 -5.05 -3.43
CA ASN A 35 2.64 -4.64 -2.12
C ASN A 35 3.85 -3.70 -2.27
N VAL A 36 4.79 -3.99 -3.16
CA VAL A 36 5.94 -3.10 -3.46
C VAL A 36 5.47 -1.76 -4.03
N ILE A 37 4.56 -1.77 -5.01
CA ILE A 37 4.00 -0.54 -5.58
C ILE A 37 3.31 0.30 -4.50
N VAL A 38 2.49 -0.33 -3.66
CA VAL A 38 1.80 0.34 -2.55
C VAL A 38 2.81 0.93 -1.56
N ILE A 39 3.90 0.23 -1.25
CA ILE A 39 4.96 0.81 -0.41
C ILE A 39 5.55 2.08 -1.01
N LEU A 40 5.95 2.02 -2.28
CA LEU A 40 6.56 3.18 -2.95
C LEU A 40 5.59 4.37 -3.02
N VAL A 41 4.31 4.12 -3.32
CA VAL A 41 3.26 5.14 -3.35
C VAL A 41 3.09 5.78 -1.97
N PHE A 42 3.01 5.00 -0.89
CA PHE A 42 2.81 5.52 0.47
C PHE A 42 4.06 6.20 1.05
N LEU A 43 5.27 5.79 0.66
CA LEU A 43 6.49 6.55 0.95
C LEU A 43 6.46 7.91 0.23
N GLY A 44 6.03 7.95 -1.02
CA GLY A 44 5.79 9.18 -1.76
C GLY A 44 4.77 10.09 -1.07
N PHE A 45 3.64 9.53 -0.61
CA PHE A 45 2.64 10.28 0.16
C PHE A 45 3.17 10.77 1.50
N THR A 46 4.01 10.00 2.18
CA THR A 46 4.68 10.44 3.40
C THR A 46 5.48 11.71 3.14
N ILE A 47 6.36 11.72 2.13
CA ILE A 47 7.17 12.90 1.77
C ILE A 47 6.27 14.07 1.37
N TRP A 48 5.23 13.81 0.59
CA TRP A 48 4.31 14.84 0.12
C TRP A 48 3.46 15.45 1.24
N SER A 49 3.11 14.65 2.26
CA SER A 49 2.33 15.10 3.42
C SER A 49 3.05 16.20 4.21
N PHE A 50 4.37 16.09 4.39
CA PHE A 50 5.19 17.13 5.05
C PHE A 50 5.17 18.47 4.31
N ARG A 51 4.83 18.50 3.02
CA ARG A 51 4.79 19.73 2.21
C ARG A 51 3.38 20.33 2.07
N ARG A 52 2.33 19.58 2.40
CA ARG A 52 0.94 19.96 2.08
C ARG A 52 -0.02 19.88 3.26
N LEU A 53 0.25 19.07 4.26
CA LEU A 53 -0.62 18.88 5.41
C LEU A 53 0.03 19.43 6.69
N PRO A 54 -0.78 19.72 7.73
CA PRO A 54 -0.30 19.95 9.08
C PRO A 54 0.65 18.85 9.56
N ILE A 55 1.66 19.24 10.34
CA ILE A 55 2.74 18.35 10.80
C ILE A 55 2.23 17.09 11.50
N ILE A 56 1.11 17.18 12.24
CA ILE A 56 0.51 16.04 12.94
C ILE A 56 0.05 14.93 11.98
N TYR A 57 -0.51 15.28 10.82
CA TYR A 57 -0.93 14.30 9.82
C TYR A 57 0.28 13.70 9.09
N ALA A 58 1.33 14.50 8.89
CA ALA A 58 2.56 14.01 8.28
C ALA A 58 3.28 13.00 9.19
N LEU A 59 3.38 13.30 10.50
CA LEU A 59 3.92 12.38 11.50
C LEU A 59 3.09 11.11 11.63
N TYR A 60 1.75 11.23 11.65
CA TYR A 60 0.86 10.07 11.65
C TYR A 60 1.12 9.16 10.43
N THR A 61 1.19 9.74 9.24
CA THR A 61 1.47 9.01 7.99
C THR A 61 2.84 8.34 8.06
N PHE A 62 3.87 9.08 8.49
CA PHE A 62 5.22 8.57 8.63
C PHE A 62 5.29 7.35 9.56
N VAL A 63 4.73 7.46 10.77
CA VAL A 63 4.74 6.36 11.75
C VAL A 63 3.96 5.14 11.23
N MET A 64 2.78 5.37 10.64
CA MET A 64 1.94 4.29 10.13
C MET A 64 2.53 3.59 8.90
N VAL A 65 3.32 4.29 8.08
CA VAL A 65 4.07 3.67 6.97
C VAL A 65 5.29 2.91 7.50
N LEU A 66 6.01 3.48 8.46
CA LEU A 66 7.23 2.88 8.98
C LEU A 66 6.98 1.59 9.78
N MET A 67 5.89 1.54 10.57
CA MET A 67 5.64 0.40 11.47
C MET A 67 5.51 -0.95 10.74
N PRO A 68 4.71 -1.08 9.66
CA PRO A 68 4.68 -2.30 8.85
C PRO A 68 5.98 -2.60 8.09
N LEU A 69 6.80 -1.60 7.80
CA LEU A 69 8.14 -1.82 7.23
C LEU A 69 9.15 -2.30 8.27
N SER A 70 8.88 -2.11 9.56
CA SER A 70 9.75 -2.64 10.62
C SER A 70 9.44 -4.09 10.99
N THR A 71 8.52 -4.75 10.26
CA THR A 71 8.23 -6.17 10.43
C THR A 71 8.80 -7.00 9.30
N SER A 72 9.52 -8.07 9.60
CA SER A 72 10.12 -9.09 8.69
C SER A 72 9.28 -9.65 7.49
N SER A 73 8.10 -9.12 7.18
CA SER A 73 7.29 -9.57 6.06
C SER A 73 6.54 -8.43 5.36
N ILE A 74 6.69 -8.37 4.04
CA ILE A 74 5.96 -7.47 3.13
C ILE A 74 4.54 -8.01 2.82
N ASN A 75 4.22 -9.19 3.35
CA ASN A 75 2.98 -9.88 2.99
C ASN A 75 1.75 -9.08 3.41
N SER A 76 0.89 -8.79 2.43
CA SER A 76 -0.36 -8.03 2.61
C SER A 76 -0.15 -6.62 3.20
N ILE A 77 1.01 -6.00 3.02
CA ILE A 77 1.31 -4.67 3.57
C ILE A 77 0.32 -3.61 3.12
N SER A 78 -0.23 -3.78 1.91
CA SER A 78 -1.27 -2.94 1.33
C SER A 78 -2.49 -2.76 2.25
N ARG A 79 -2.86 -3.79 3.03
CA ARG A 79 -3.99 -3.74 3.96
C ARG A 79 -3.75 -2.77 5.12
N TYR A 80 -2.50 -2.69 5.60
CA TYR A 80 -2.14 -1.76 6.67
C TYR A 80 -2.11 -0.32 6.17
N TYR A 81 -1.68 -0.09 4.93
CA TYR A 81 -1.54 1.25 4.38
C TYR A 81 -2.86 1.88 3.93
N LEU A 82 -3.82 1.08 3.49
CA LEU A 82 -5.15 1.57 3.09
C LEU A 82 -5.94 2.24 4.24
N VAL A 83 -5.51 2.10 5.49
CA VAL A 83 -6.14 2.76 6.66
C VAL A 83 -5.55 4.16 6.92
N ILE A 84 -4.45 4.52 6.25
CA ILE A 84 -3.72 5.78 6.48
C ILE A 84 -4.49 6.94 5.83
N PHE A 85 -5.47 7.47 6.56
CA PHE A 85 -6.43 8.44 6.03
C PHE A 85 -5.81 9.71 5.41
N PRO A 86 -4.66 10.26 5.88
CA PRO A 86 -4.08 11.46 5.26
C PRO A 86 -3.68 11.28 3.80
N ALA A 87 -3.38 10.04 3.37
CA ALA A 87 -3.12 9.73 1.97
C ALA A 87 -4.34 10.05 1.08
N PHE A 88 -5.56 9.80 1.56
CA PHE A 88 -6.78 10.14 0.83
C PHE A 88 -7.10 11.63 0.85
N ILE A 89 -6.77 12.33 1.94
CA ILE A 89 -6.85 13.81 2.00
C ILE A 89 -5.95 14.42 0.92
N LEU A 90 -4.72 13.92 0.83
CA LEU A 90 -3.76 14.32 -0.19
C LEU A 90 -4.32 14.08 -1.60
N LEU A 91 -4.82 12.87 -1.89
CA LEU A 91 -5.45 12.57 -3.18
C LEU A 91 -6.63 13.50 -3.51
N ALA A 92 -7.46 13.83 -2.52
CA ALA A 92 -8.56 14.78 -2.68
C ALA A 92 -8.06 16.18 -3.03
N LEU A 93 -7.06 16.70 -2.31
CA LEU A 93 -6.44 18.01 -2.58
C LEU A 93 -5.79 18.08 -3.97
N TRP A 94 -5.21 16.98 -4.46
CA TRP A 94 -4.63 16.93 -5.80
C TRP A 94 -5.68 16.83 -6.91
N SER A 95 -6.74 16.07 -6.66
CA SER A 95 -7.87 15.94 -7.56
C SER A 95 -8.63 17.26 -7.73
N ASP A 96 -8.78 18.04 -6.66
CA ASP A 96 -9.57 19.28 -6.67
C ASP A 96 -8.82 20.48 -7.28
N ARG A 97 -7.50 20.39 -7.41
CA ARG A 97 -6.61 21.51 -7.78
C ARG A 97 -6.96 22.23 -9.08
N ASP A 98 -7.51 21.53 -10.07
CA ASP A 98 -7.72 22.08 -11.41
C ASP A 98 -9.20 22.41 -11.70
N LYS A 99 -10.13 22.15 -10.76
CA LYS A 99 -11.60 22.16 -10.98
C LYS A 99 -12.10 21.28 -12.14
N LYS A 100 -11.20 20.56 -12.81
CA LYS A 100 -11.50 19.63 -13.89
C LYS A 100 -11.84 18.27 -13.28
N PRO A 101 -13.00 17.69 -13.62
CA PRO A 101 -13.42 16.43 -13.02
C PRO A 101 -12.58 15.23 -13.49
N ALA A 102 -11.71 15.41 -14.50
CA ALA A 102 -10.90 14.34 -15.06
C ALA A 102 -10.01 13.63 -14.02
N ARG A 103 -9.34 14.39 -13.13
CA ARG A 103 -8.48 13.80 -12.09
C ARG A 103 -9.30 13.04 -11.05
N HIS A 104 -10.47 13.57 -10.71
CA HIS A 104 -11.41 12.95 -9.79
C HIS A 104 -11.91 11.60 -10.33
N PHE A 105 -12.39 11.61 -11.57
CA PHE A 105 -12.81 10.38 -12.23
C PHE A 105 -11.67 9.41 -12.43
N LEU A 106 -10.44 9.85 -12.68
CA LEU A 106 -9.28 8.96 -12.77
C LEU A 106 -9.07 8.22 -11.44
N VAL A 107 -9.03 8.94 -10.31
CA VAL A 107 -8.87 8.32 -8.99
C VAL A 107 -10.00 7.34 -8.71
N LEU A 108 -11.26 7.76 -8.92
CA LEU A 108 -12.42 6.90 -8.70
C LEU A 108 -12.40 5.62 -9.56
N ASN A 109 -12.17 5.76 -10.86
CA ASN A 109 -12.11 4.62 -11.78
C ASN A 109 -10.96 3.67 -11.43
N LEU A 110 -9.80 4.21 -11.04
CA LEU A 110 -8.66 3.40 -10.62
C LEU A 110 -8.99 2.55 -9.38
N PHE A 111 -9.54 3.17 -8.33
CA PHE A 111 -9.93 2.44 -7.12
C PHE A 111 -11.07 1.45 -7.38
N ALA A 112 -12.07 1.84 -8.17
CA ALA A 112 -13.18 0.96 -8.54
C ALA A 112 -12.70 -0.26 -9.35
N ALA A 113 -11.79 -0.06 -10.32
CA ALA A 113 -11.20 -1.14 -11.09
C ALA A 113 -10.36 -2.07 -10.21
N LEU A 114 -9.51 -1.51 -9.33
CA LEU A 114 -8.72 -2.30 -8.39
C LEU A 114 -9.61 -3.12 -7.46
N GLN A 115 -10.68 -2.52 -6.92
CA GLN A 115 -11.65 -3.22 -6.09
C GLN A 115 -12.37 -4.33 -6.85
N ALA A 116 -12.79 -4.09 -8.10
CA ALA A 116 -13.43 -5.11 -8.92
C ALA A 116 -12.49 -6.30 -9.19
N VAL A 117 -11.23 -6.03 -9.55
CA VAL A 117 -10.22 -7.08 -9.77
C VAL A 117 -9.97 -7.89 -8.50
N LEU A 118 -9.78 -7.24 -7.35
CA LEU A 118 -9.57 -7.93 -6.08
C LEU A 118 -10.81 -8.71 -5.62
N MET A 119 -12.02 -8.21 -5.91
CA MET A 119 -13.28 -8.92 -5.65
C MET A 119 -13.41 -10.16 -6.53
N ILE A 120 -13.03 -10.07 -7.81
CA ILE A 120 -12.97 -11.23 -8.71
C ILE A 120 -12.00 -12.26 -8.15
N PHE A 121 -10.79 -11.85 -7.75
CA PHE A 121 -9.85 -12.78 -7.11
C PHE A 121 -10.44 -13.40 -5.84
N PHE A 122 -11.12 -12.63 -4.99
CA PHE A 122 -11.75 -13.15 -3.78
C PHE A 122 -12.86 -14.18 -4.08
N VAL A 123 -13.75 -13.90 -5.03
CA VAL A 123 -14.88 -14.78 -5.41
C VAL A 123 -14.40 -16.00 -6.19
N LEU A 124 -13.48 -15.81 -7.13
CA LEU A 124 -12.83 -16.89 -7.88
C LEU A 124 -11.80 -17.63 -7.05
N GLY A 125 -11.67 -17.33 -5.74
CA GLY A 125 -10.84 -18.08 -4.80
C GLY A 125 -11.19 -19.56 -4.85
N LEU A 126 -10.52 -20.27 -5.76
CA LEU A 126 -10.94 -21.57 -6.25
C LEU A 126 -11.26 -22.49 -5.07
N PRO A 127 -12.47 -23.09 -5.02
CA PRO A 127 -12.71 -24.26 -4.21
C PRO A 127 -11.91 -25.42 -4.83
N LEU A 128 -10.60 -25.47 -4.58
CA LEU A 128 -9.70 -26.55 -5.01
C LEU A 128 -8.70 -26.89 -3.89
N ILE A 129 -9.25 -27.21 -2.71
CA ILE A 129 -8.76 -28.31 -1.90
C ILE A 129 -10.00 -29.04 -1.37
N ALA A 130 -10.61 -29.83 -2.25
CA ALA A 130 -11.21 -31.12 -1.89
C ALA A 130 -10.19 -32.19 -2.27
#